data_AF-A0A200QA65-F1
#
_entry.id   AF-A0A200QA65-F1
#
_cell.length_a   1.000
_cell.length_b   1.000
_cell.length_c   1.000
_cell.angle_alpha   90.00
_cell.angle_beta   90.00
_cell.angle_gamma   90.00
#
_symmetry.space_group_name_H-M   'P 1'
#
loop_
_entity.id
_entity.type
_entity.pdbx_description
1 polymer ?
#
loop_
_entity_poly.entity_id
_entity_poly.type
_entity_poly.pdbx_seq_one_letter_code
_entity_poly.pdbx_strand_id
1 'polypeptide(L)'
;MDLGFRRQFIDWEQEDLGRLMMKLNSLNLSLDSADSLSWIPAKDKLFSVQSCYKLLLPSQEGSFPAASVWGTLAPTKVSFIVWAAYLRKLPTVDTLRRKRRVVPDRCELCSMDEKTCDDLMM
;
A
#
# COMPACT_ATOMS: atom_id res chain seq x y z
N MET A 1 -9.55 26.06 25.88
CA MET A 1 -8.96 24.97 26.68
C MET A 1 -7.50 25.32 26.90
N ASP A 2 -7.04 25.41 28.15
CA ASP A 2 -5.61 25.58 28.45
C ASP A 2 -4.98 24.19 28.57
N LEU A 3 -3.91 23.95 27.81
CA LEU A 3 -3.24 22.64 27.70
C LEU A 3 -2.10 22.48 28.71
N GLY A 4 -1.78 23.51 29.50
CA GLY A 4 -0.81 23.41 30.60
C GLY A 4 0.62 23.09 30.15
N PHE A 5 1.06 23.64 29.02
CA PHE A 5 2.41 23.42 28.51
C PHE A 5 3.48 23.91 29.50
N ARG A 6 4.49 23.08 29.77
CA ARG A 6 5.56 23.37 30.74
C ARG A 6 6.58 24.41 30.27
N ARG A 7 6.64 24.69 28.97
CA ARG A 7 7.58 25.64 28.37
C ARG A 7 6.83 26.61 27.46
N GLN A 8 7.47 27.76 27.21
CA GLN A 8 7.02 28.68 26.19
C GLN A 8 7.40 28.16 24.79
N PHE A 9 6.56 28.48 23.81
CA PHE A 9 6.81 28.18 22.40
C PHE A 9 7.57 29.34 21.76
N ILE A 10 8.55 28.98 20.93
CA ILE A 10 9.29 29.93 20.10
C ILE A 10 8.50 30.27 18.83
N ASP A 11 8.85 31.37 18.16
CA ASP A 11 8.00 32.00 17.13
C ASP A 11 7.57 31.04 16.01
N TRP A 12 8.44 30.15 15.56
CA TRP A 12 8.09 29.19 14.49
C TRP A 12 7.20 28.03 14.96
N GLU A 13 7.12 27.73 16.26
CA GLU A 13 6.20 26.73 16.81
C GLU A 13 4.80 27.30 17.06
N GLN A 14 4.65 28.63 17.08
CA GLN A 14 3.35 29.27 17.32
C GLN A 14 2.34 28.98 16.21
N GLU A 15 2.79 28.84 14.97
CA GLU A 15 1.91 28.48 13.86
C GLU A 15 1.32 27.07 14.05
N ASP A 16 2.17 26.11 14.41
CA ASP A 16 1.74 24.73 14.68
C ASP A 16 0.81 24.66 15.91
N LEU A 17 1.09 25.44 16.95
CA LEU A 17 0.21 25.58 18.11
C LEU A 17 -1.15 26.15 17.70
N GLY A 18 -1.18 27.18 16.85
CA GLY A 18 -2.42 27.76 16.32
C GLY A 18 -3.25 26.72 15.54
N ARG A 19 -2.59 25.94 14.67
CA ARG A 19 -3.24 24.84 13.92
C ARG A 19 -3.78 23.76 14.86
N LEU A 20 -3.05 23.40 15.91
CA LEU A 20 -3.51 22.45 16.93
C LEU A 20 -4.74 22.98 17.65
N MET A 21 -4.72 24.24 18.09
CA MET A 21 -5.84 24.87 18.81
C MET A 21 -7.10 24.94 17.94
N MET A 22 -6.98 25.26 16.66
CA MET A 22 -8.13 25.22 15.74
C MET A 22 -8.74 23.82 15.65
N LYS A 23 -7.91 22.77 15.55
CA LYS A 23 -8.39 21.39 15.53
C LYS A 23 -9.07 21.02 16.84
N LEU A 24 -8.47 21.34 17.98
CA LEU A 24 -9.05 21.03 19.29
C LEU A 24 -10.37 21.75 19.54
N ASN A 25 -10.47 23.04 19.19
CA ASN A 25 -11.70 23.81 19.35
C ASN A 25 -12.83 23.34 18.42
N SER A 26 -12.50 22.66 17.31
CA SER A 26 -13.51 22.05 16.43
C SER A 26 -14.06 20.72 16.96
N LEU A 27 -13.44 20.13 17.99
CA LEU A 27 -13.88 18.88 18.59
C LEU A 27 -14.90 19.14 19.69
N ASN A 28 -16.06 18.51 19.60
CA ASN A 28 -17.02 18.43 20.71
C ASN A 28 -16.74 17.15 21.51
N LEU A 29 -15.97 17.29 22.59
CA LEU A 29 -15.71 16.20 23.52
C LEU A 29 -16.89 16.08 24.50
N SER A 30 -17.51 14.91 24.54
CA SER A 30 -18.54 14.58 25.52
C SER A 30 -17.87 13.92 26.73
N LEU A 31 -17.86 14.61 27.88
CA LEU A 31 -17.30 14.10 29.14
C LEU A 31 -18.10 12.93 29.73
N ASP A 32 -19.37 12.79 29.33
CA ASP A 32 -20.27 11.76 29.85
C ASP A 32 -20.25 10.46 29.02
N SER A 33 -19.45 10.40 27.95
CA SER A 33 -19.35 9.20 27.11
C SER A 33 -17.96 8.57 27.23
N ALA A 34 -17.93 7.25 27.44
CA ALA A 34 -16.69 6.49 27.36
C ALA A 34 -16.13 6.50 25.93
N ASP A 35 -14.81 6.53 25.81
CA ASP A 35 -14.13 6.42 24.52
C ASP A 35 -14.46 5.07 23.85
N SER A 36 -14.62 5.10 22.52
CA SER A 36 -14.87 3.92 21.72
C SER A 36 -13.94 3.86 20.51
N LEU A 37 -13.46 2.65 20.20
CA LEU A 37 -12.66 2.42 19.01
C LEU A 37 -13.58 2.41 17.78
N SER A 38 -13.28 3.27 16.81
CA SER A 38 -14.02 3.31 15.54
C SER A 38 -13.10 3.08 14.36
N TRP A 39 -13.51 2.18 13.47
CA TRP A 39 -12.80 1.90 12.23
C TRP A 39 -13.33 2.82 11.12
N ILE A 40 -12.67 3.97 10.95
CA ILE A 40 -13.05 5.02 9.98
C ILE A 40 -13.30 4.50 8.55
N PRO A 41 -12.50 3.53 8.02
CA PRO A 41 -12.72 3.06 6.66
C PRO A 41 -14.03 2.27 6.44
N ALA A 42 -14.70 1.79 7.51
CA ALA A 42 -15.97 1.08 7.37
C ALA A 42 -17.15 1.96 7.80
N LYS A 43 -18.27 1.84 7.06
CA LYS A 43 -19.49 2.63 7.30
C LYS A 43 -20.13 2.34 8.66
N ASP A 44 -20.03 1.10 9.12
CA ASP A 44 -20.53 0.63 10.40
C ASP A 44 -19.57 0.95 11.56
N LYS A 45 -18.42 1.58 11.27
CA LYS A 45 -17.34 1.90 12.23
C LYS A 45 -16.76 0.67 12.93
N LEU A 46 -17.06 -0.54 12.47
CA LEU A 46 -16.54 -1.77 13.04
C LEU A 46 -15.27 -2.20 12.33
N PHE A 47 -14.32 -2.69 13.12
CA PHE A 47 -13.12 -3.29 12.57
C PHE A 47 -13.44 -4.66 11.98
N SER A 48 -12.95 -4.91 10.77
CA SER A 48 -12.88 -6.26 10.21
C SER A 48 -11.54 -6.45 9.52
N VAL A 49 -11.04 -7.69 9.55
CA VAL A 49 -9.82 -8.06 8.82
C VAL A 49 -10.00 -7.76 7.32
N GLN A 50 -11.20 -7.98 6.77
CA GLN A 50 -11.52 -7.70 5.38
C GLN A 50 -11.42 -6.20 5.04
N SER A 51 -11.98 -5.31 5.86
CA SER A 51 -11.90 -3.85 5.63
C SER A 51 -10.47 -3.35 5.77
N CYS A 52 -9.68 -3.93 6.68
CA CYS A 52 -8.25 -3.66 6.81
C CYS A 52 -7.48 -4.05 5.54
N TYR A 53 -7.67 -5.27 5.03
CA TYR A 53 -7.00 -5.70 3.81
C TYR A 53 -7.40 -4.89 2.58
N LYS A 54 -8.67 -4.47 2.46
CA LYS A 54 -9.12 -3.58 1.38
C LYS A 54 -8.42 -2.22 1.40
N LEU A 55 -8.02 -1.73 2.57
CA LEU A 55 -7.26 -0.49 2.73
C LEU A 55 -5.77 -0.69 2.41
N LEU A 56 -5.20 -1.80 2.89
CA LEU A 56 -3.77 -2.09 2.77
C LEU A 56 -3.35 -2.58 1.38
N LEU A 57 -4.24 -3.29 0.69
CA LEU A 57 -3.98 -3.76 -0.65
C LEU A 57 -4.48 -2.70 -1.63
N PRO A 58 -3.64 -2.23 -2.58
CA PRO A 58 -4.16 -1.44 -3.68
C PRO A 58 -5.32 -2.21 -4.31
N SER A 59 -6.43 -1.52 -4.55
CA SER A 59 -7.50 -2.05 -5.38
C SER A 59 -6.83 -2.64 -6.60
N GLN A 60 -7.00 -3.94 -6.85
CA GLN A 60 -6.62 -4.52 -8.12
C GLN A 60 -7.58 -3.88 -9.12
N GLU A 61 -7.24 -2.69 -9.60
CA GLU A 61 -8.02 -1.95 -10.57
C GLU A 61 -7.93 -2.72 -11.88
N GLY A 62 -8.90 -3.62 -12.04
CA GLY A 62 -8.98 -4.54 -13.15
C GLY A 62 -9.36 -5.93 -12.65
N SER A 63 -10.24 -6.58 -13.38
CA SER A 63 -10.32 -8.04 -13.34
C SER A 63 -9.27 -8.59 -14.30
N PHE A 64 -8.54 -9.61 -13.89
CA PHE A 64 -7.65 -10.33 -14.80
C PHE A 64 -8.49 -10.89 -15.96
N PRO A 65 -8.14 -10.63 -17.23
CA PRO A 65 -8.89 -11.12 -18.39
C PRO A 65 -8.64 -12.64 -18.60
N ALA A 66 -9.14 -13.45 -17.68
CA ALA A 66 -8.89 -14.89 -17.60
C ALA A 66 -9.30 -15.62 -18.88
N ALA A 67 -10.44 -15.24 -19.46
CA ALA A 67 -10.92 -15.84 -20.71
C ALA A 67 -9.94 -15.62 -21.88
N SER A 68 -9.35 -14.43 -21.98
CA SER A 68 -8.38 -14.11 -23.03
C SER A 68 -7.03 -14.77 -22.81
N VAL A 69 -6.63 -15.01 -21.55
CA VAL A 69 -5.32 -15.59 -21.23
C VAL A 69 -5.34 -17.12 -21.24
N TRP A 70 -6.42 -17.74 -20.78
CA TRP A 70 -6.56 -19.21 -20.72
C TRP A 70 -7.31 -19.80 -21.93
N GLY A 71 -8.10 -18.99 -22.64
CA GLY A 71 -8.84 -19.41 -23.83
C GLY A 71 -8.09 -19.28 -25.15
N THR A 72 -6.84 -18.81 -25.13
CA THR A 72 -5.99 -18.78 -26.32
C THR A 72 -5.28 -20.12 -26.52
N LEU A 73 -4.84 -20.38 -27.76
CA LEU A 73 -3.98 -21.53 -28.08
C LEU A 73 -2.53 -21.37 -27.54
N ALA A 74 -2.29 -20.35 -26.71
CA ALA A 74 -0.97 -20.06 -26.18
C ALA A 74 -0.50 -21.21 -25.27
N PRO A 75 0.79 -21.55 -25.28
CA PRO A 75 1.34 -22.52 -24.34
C PRO A 75 1.06 -22.11 -22.89
N THR A 76 0.73 -23.06 -22.01
CA THR A 76 0.42 -22.82 -20.59
C THR A 76 1.48 -21.99 -19.86
N LYS A 77 2.74 -22.13 -20.26
CA LYS A 77 3.87 -21.37 -19.73
C LYS A 77 3.73 -19.86 -19.99
N VAL A 78 3.23 -19.48 -21.16
CA VAL A 78 2.99 -18.07 -21.54
C VAL A 78 1.82 -17.51 -20.73
N SER A 79 0.70 -18.23 -20.67
CA SER A 79 -0.47 -17.83 -19.87
C SER A 79 -0.14 -17.66 -18.38
N PHE A 80 0.70 -18.54 -17.83
CA PHE A 80 1.19 -18.44 -16.45
C PHE A 80 2.05 -17.19 -16.23
N ILE A 81 2.94 -16.86 -17.16
CA ILE A 81 3.78 -15.64 -17.08
C ILE A 81 2.89 -14.40 -17.11
N VAL A 82 1.89 -14.34 -18.00
CA VAL A 82 0.96 -13.21 -18.10
C VAL A 82 0.14 -13.06 -16.81
N TRP A 83 -0.34 -14.16 -16.23
CA TRP A 83 -1.03 -14.15 -14.93
C TRP A 83 -0.14 -13.69 -13.78
N ALA A 84 1.10 -14.18 -13.72
CA ALA A 84 2.07 -13.77 -12.71
C ALA A 84 2.47 -12.29 -12.88
N ALA A 85 2.60 -11.80 -14.11
CA ALA A 85 2.86 -10.41 -14.45
C ALA A 85 1.72 -9.49 -14.01
N TYR A 86 0.48 -9.87 -14.32
CA TYR A 86 -0.71 -9.14 -13.88
C TYR A 86 -0.78 -8.97 -12.36
N LEU A 87 -0.41 -10.01 -11.60
CA LEU A 87 -0.38 -9.97 -10.14
C LEU A 87 0.87 -9.30 -9.57
N ARG A 88 1.78 -8.76 -10.40
CA ARG A 88 3.12 -8.28 -9.99
C ARG A 88 3.91 -9.32 -9.18
N LYS A 89 3.74 -10.60 -9.49
CA LYS A 89 4.37 -11.76 -8.83
C LYS A 89 5.32 -12.51 -9.76
N LEU A 90 5.84 -11.85 -10.80
CA LEU A 90 6.88 -12.46 -11.63
C LEU A 90 8.07 -12.86 -10.77
N PRO A 91 8.70 -14.02 -11.05
CA PRO A 91 9.96 -14.40 -10.43
C PRO A 91 11.08 -13.55 -11.03
N THR A 92 11.10 -12.25 -10.70
CA THR A 92 12.22 -11.38 -11.01
C THR A 92 13.44 -11.74 -10.17
N VAL A 93 14.61 -11.28 -10.62
CA VAL A 93 15.89 -11.41 -9.92
C VAL A 93 15.77 -11.01 -8.44
N ASP A 94 15.02 -9.95 -8.14
CA ASP A 94 14.74 -9.48 -6.77
C ASP A 94 14.03 -10.53 -5.90
N THR A 95 13.02 -11.20 -6.46
CA THR A 95 12.25 -12.23 -5.74
C THR A 95 13.09 -13.47 -5.48
N LEU A 96 14.00 -13.79 -6.39
CA LEU A 96 14.93 -14.92 -6.27
C LEU A 96 16.05 -14.62 -5.26
N ARG A 97 16.60 -13.39 -5.26
CA ARG A 97 17.58 -12.91 -4.27
C ARG A 97 16.99 -12.88 -2.87
N ARG A 98 15.76 -12.39 -2.70
CA ARG A 98 15.04 -12.42 -1.41
C ARG A 98 14.85 -13.85 -0.86
N LYS A 99 14.78 -14.85 -1.75
CA LYS A 99 14.70 -16.29 -1.41
C LYS A 99 16.07 -16.98 -1.32
N ARG A 100 17.19 -16.22 -1.29
CA ARG A 100 18.58 -16.72 -1.24
C ARG A 100 18.96 -17.69 -2.37
N ARG A 101 18.37 -17.54 -3.55
CA ARG A 101 18.83 -18.28 -4.74
C ARG A 101 19.97 -17.51 -5.39
N VAL A 102 20.99 -18.23 -5.88
CA VAL A 102 22.09 -17.64 -6.65
C VAL A 102 21.52 -17.23 -8.01
N VAL A 103 21.58 -15.92 -8.30
CA VAL A 103 21.12 -15.36 -9.57
C VAL A 103 22.30 -14.62 -10.19
N PRO A 104 22.61 -14.83 -11.48
CA PRO A 104 23.63 -14.07 -12.18
C PRO A 104 23.33 -12.56 -12.13
N ASP A 105 24.36 -11.74 -11.93
CA ASP A 105 24.22 -10.27 -11.88
C ASP A 105 23.90 -9.63 -13.24
N ARG A 106 23.98 -10.41 -14.32
CA ARG A 106 23.75 -9.94 -15.69
C ARG A 106 22.77 -10.84 -16.42
N CYS A 107 21.89 -10.23 -17.19
CA CYS A 107 21.00 -10.94 -18.09
C CYS A 107 21.79 -11.46 -19.31
N GLU A 108 21.90 -12.78 -19.45
CA GLU A 108 22.61 -13.43 -20.56
C GLU A 108 21.99 -13.14 -21.94
N LEU A 109 20.72 -12.72 -21.99
CA LEU A 109 20.02 -12.41 -23.24
C LEU A 109 20.23 -10.97 -23.73
N CYS A 110 20.44 -10.00 -22.83
CA CYS A 110 20.51 -8.59 -23.23
C CYS A 110 21.79 -7.87 -22.79
N SER A 111 22.67 -8.50 -22.02
CA SER A 111 23.95 -7.94 -21.55
C SER A 111 23.85 -6.57 -20.86
N MET A 112 22.64 -6.18 -20.45
CA MET A 112 22.34 -4.96 -19.71
C MET A 112 22.12 -5.33 -18.24
N ASP A 113 22.44 -4.39 -17.36
CA ASP A 113 22.21 -4.53 -15.92
C ASP A 113 20.69 -4.55 -15.62
N GLU A 114 20.37 -5.02 -14.41
CA GLU A 114 19.03 -5.38 -13.88
C GLU A 114 17.85 -4.61 -14.48
N LYS A 115 16.90 -5.35 -15.06
CA LYS A 115 15.56 -4.82 -15.37
C LYS A 115 14.62 -5.14 -14.23
N THR A 116 14.04 -4.09 -13.66
CA THR A 116 13.05 -4.21 -12.59
C THR A 116 11.70 -4.62 -13.19
N CYS A 117 10.80 -5.22 -12.40
CA CYS A 117 9.46 -5.62 -12.87
C CYS A 117 8.71 -4.51 -13.63
N ASP A 118 8.96 -3.25 -13.29
CA ASP A 118 8.34 -2.09 -13.89
C ASP A 118 8.83 -1.81 -15.33
N ASP A 119 10.02 -2.30 -15.72
CA ASP A 119 10.58 -2.13 -17.07
C ASP A 119 10.01 -3.14 -18.10
N LEU A 120 9.23 -4.12 -17.65
CA LEU A 120 8.67 -5.19 -18.50
C LEU A 120 7.27 -4.86 -19.07
N MET A 121 6.68 -3.74 -18.67
CA MET A 121 5.35 -3.29 -19.12
C MET A 121 5.38 -1.87 -19.70
N MET A 122 6.34 -1.60 -20.59
CA MET A 122 6.30 -0.44 -21.50
C MET A 122 6.32 -0.89 -22.96
#